data_AF-A0A0Z8RS86-F1
#
_entry.id   AF-A0A0Z8RS86-F1
#
_cell.length_a   1.000
_cell.length_b   1.000
_cell.length_c   1.000
_cell.angle_alpha   90.00
_cell.angle_beta   90.00
_cell.angle_gamma   90.00
#
_symmetry.space_group_name_H-M   'P 1'
#
loop_
_entity.id
_entity.type
_entity.pdbx_description
1 polymer ?
#
loop_
_entity_poly.entity_id
_entity_poly.type
_entity_poly.pdbx_seq_one_letter_code
_entity_poly.pdbx_strand_id
1 'polypeptide(L)'
;MRTIDILLQNLRKYHGVDSLRDLAKKIEMSGYVLLNWSSGRSSPKLDQLDKIAYLINVEVSNLLVQDIEISITSPIWRDNVKRNFIENLGRYSQEKGIEKSWFDENPCGISYWAFRYYMNGNNRTVNLNKLDELAKILGIQTYQLLESRKIDEKEN
;
A
#
# COMPACT_ATOMS: atom_id res chain seq x y z
N MET A 1 -11.60 -2.47 9.79
CA MET A 1 -11.35 -3.45 8.70
C MET A 1 -9.86 -3.44 8.40
N ARG A 2 -9.21 -4.57 8.15
CA ARG A 2 -7.77 -4.57 7.82
C ARG A 2 -7.58 -4.06 6.38
N THR A 3 -6.46 -3.41 6.09
CA THR A 3 -6.18 -2.93 4.73
C THR A 3 -6.13 -4.07 3.71
N ILE A 4 -5.73 -5.27 4.13
CA ILE A 4 -5.80 -6.47 3.28
C ILE A 4 -7.24 -6.85 2.91
N ASP A 5 -8.21 -6.63 3.80
CA ASP A 5 -9.62 -6.92 3.53
C ASP A 5 -10.17 -5.90 2.52
N ILE A 6 -9.77 -4.63 2.63
CA ILE A 6 -10.08 -3.57 1.64
C ILE A 6 -9.54 -3.96 0.26
N LEU A 7 -8.26 -4.35 0.18
CA LEU A 7 -7.64 -4.79 -1.07
C LEU A 7 -8.44 -5.92 -1.72
N LEU A 8 -8.73 -6.98 -0.96
CA LEU A 8 -9.46 -8.14 -1.48
C LEU A 8 -10.89 -7.78 -1.89
N GLN A 9 -11.57 -6.92 -1.14
CA GLN A 9 -12.92 -6.44 -1.46
C GLN A 9 -12.92 -5.62 -2.75
N ASN A 10 -11.98 -4.68 -2.89
CA ASN A 10 -11.86 -3.82 -4.06
C ASN A 10 -11.57 -4.63 -5.33
N LEU A 11 -10.64 -5.59 -5.26
CA LEU A 11 -10.33 -6.45 -6.39
C LEU A 11 -11.51 -7.37 -6.78
N ARG A 12 -12.26 -7.88 -5.80
CA ARG A 12 -13.49 -8.65 -6.04
C ARG A 12 -14.55 -7.80 -6.76
N LYS A 13 -14.80 -6.59 -6.25
CA LYS A 13 -15.73 -5.63 -6.85
C LYS A 13 -15.33 -5.32 -8.29
N TYR A 14 -14.07 -4.97 -8.54
CA TYR A 14 -13.57 -4.66 -9.88
C TYR A 14 -13.75 -5.81 -10.88
N HIS A 15 -13.47 -7.05 -10.47
CA HIS A 15 -13.59 -8.21 -11.36
C HIS A 15 -14.99 -8.86 -11.41
N GLY A 16 -15.93 -8.42 -10.57
CA GLY A 16 -17.26 -9.02 -10.47
C GLY A 16 -17.22 -10.48 -9.99
N VAL A 17 -16.39 -10.79 -8.98
CA VAL A 17 -16.22 -12.15 -8.45
C VAL A 17 -16.33 -12.19 -6.92
N ASP A 18 -16.97 -13.23 -6.38
CA ASP A 18 -17.16 -13.37 -4.93
C ASP A 18 -16.09 -14.26 -4.26
N SER A 19 -15.59 -15.27 -4.97
CA SER A 19 -14.68 -16.27 -4.42
C SER A 19 -13.20 -15.85 -4.51
N LEU A 20 -12.40 -16.20 -3.51
CA LEU A 20 -10.93 -16.00 -3.58
C LEU A 20 -10.30 -16.81 -4.72
N ARG A 21 -10.90 -17.96 -5.08
CA ARG A 21 -10.42 -18.82 -6.16
C ARG A 21 -10.57 -18.14 -7.52
N ASP A 22 -11.70 -17.50 -7.76
CA ASP A 22 -11.95 -16.82 -9.04
C ASP A 22 -11.20 -15.50 -9.11
N LEU A 23 -11.09 -14.77 -7.98
CA LEU A 23 -10.19 -13.62 -7.90
C LEU A 23 -8.75 -14.01 -8.24
N ALA A 24 -8.24 -15.10 -7.66
CA ALA A 24 -6.87 -15.58 -7.92
C ALA A 24 -6.61 -15.81 -9.41
N LYS A 25 -7.58 -16.39 -10.13
CA LYS A 25 -7.50 -16.56 -11.60
C LYS A 25 -7.47 -15.22 -12.34
N LYS A 26 -8.30 -14.25 -11.92
CA LYS A 26 -8.41 -12.93 -12.55
C LYS A 26 -7.13 -12.09 -12.42
N ILE A 27 -6.43 -12.20 -11.29
CA ILE A 27 -5.17 -11.48 -11.03
C ILE A 27 -3.92 -12.33 -11.26
N GLU A 28 -4.06 -13.45 -11.98
CA GLU A 28 -2.96 -14.36 -12.36
C GLU A 28 -2.07 -14.80 -11.19
N MET A 29 -2.70 -15.11 -10.06
CA MET A 29 -2.02 -15.46 -8.81
C MET A 29 -2.49 -16.82 -8.28
N SER A 30 -1.61 -17.51 -7.54
CA SER A 30 -1.99 -18.77 -6.89
C SER A 30 -3.06 -18.53 -5.82
N GLY A 31 -4.11 -19.34 -5.81
CA GLY A 31 -5.15 -19.29 -4.79
C GLY A 31 -4.61 -19.50 -3.36
N TYR A 32 -3.49 -20.21 -3.21
CA TYR A 32 -2.82 -20.36 -1.91
C TYR A 32 -2.24 -19.04 -1.40
N VAL A 33 -1.75 -18.18 -2.29
CA VAL A 33 -1.23 -16.85 -1.92
C VAL A 33 -2.37 -15.98 -1.37
N LEU A 34 -3.51 -15.90 -2.08
CA LEU A 34 -4.67 -15.14 -1.62
C LEU A 34 -5.27 -15.71 -0.34
N LEU A 35 -5.25 -17.04 -0.16
CA LEU A 35 -5.66 -17.68 1.08
C LEU A 35 -4.76 -17.25 2.25
N ASN A 36 -3.44 -17.25 2.07
CA ASN A 36 -2.51 -16.77 3.09
C ASN A 36 -2.69 -15.28 3.40
N TRP A 37 -3.01 -14.47 2.39
CA TRP A 37 -3.35 -13.06 2.59
C TRP A 37 -4.62 -12.88 3.42
N SER A 38 -5.72 -13.52 3.01
CA SER A 38 -7.01 -13.42 3.71
C SER A 38 -6.94 -13.91 5.16
N SER A 39 -6.17 -14.97 5.41
CA SER A 39 -5.93 -15.52 6.76
C SER A 39 -4.92 -14.74 7.58
N GLY A 40 -4.25 -13.73 7.02
CA GLY A 40 -3.25 -12.92 7.71
C GLY A 40 -1.88 -13.59 7.90
N ARG A 41 -1.65 -14.78 7.32
CA ARG A 41 -0.36 -15.48 7.36
C ARG A 41 0.73 -14.75 6.56
N SER A 42 0.33 -14.02 5.52
CA SER A 42 1.22 -13.16 4.75
C SER A 42 0.44 -11.95 4.23
N SER A 43 1.14 -11.03 3.58
CA SER A 43 0.53 -9.87 2.94
C SER A 43 1.34 -9.49 1.69
N PRO A 44 0.71 -8.82 0.71
CA PRO A 44 1.39 -8.45 -0.53
C PRO A 44 2.54 -7.48 -0.27
N LYS A 45 3.66 -7.69 -0.97
CA LYS A 45 4.75 -6.72 -1.06
C LYS A 45 4.40 -5.56 -1.97
N LEU A 46 5.15 -4.46 -1.87
CA LEU A 46 5.01 -3.31 -2.77
C LEU A 46 5.05 -3.71 -4.25
N ASP A 47 5.94 -4.62 -4.64
CA ASP A 47 6.04 -5.07 -6.04
C ASP A 47 4.85 -5.93 -6.49
N GLN A 48 4.17 -6.60 -5.56
CA GLN A 48 2.96 -7.36 -5.85
C GLN A 48 1.76 -6.44 -5.99
N LEU A 49 1.64 -5.42 -5.12
CA LEU A 49 0.61 -4.38 -5.24
C LEU A 49 0.73 -3.65 -6.58
N ASP A 50 1.95 -3.29 -6.95
CA ASP A 50 2.27 -2.63 -8.21
C ASP A 50 1.92 -3.46 -9.45
N LYS A 51 2.27 -4.76 -9.44
CA LYS A 51 1.90 -5.68 -10.53
C LYS A 51 0.39 -5.82 -10.69
N ILE A 52 -0.35 -5.92 -9.57
CA ILE A 52 -1.81 -6.03 -9.59
C ILE A 52 -2.42 -4.73 -10.14
N ALA A 53 -1.97 -3.58 -9.64
CA ALA A 53 -2.41 -2.26 -10.08
C ALA A 53 -2.17 -2.06 -11.58
N TYR A 54 -0.99 -2.45 -12.06
CA TYR A 54 -0.63 -2.41 -13.48
C TYR A 54 -1.53 -3.30 -14.34
N LEU A 55 -1.83 -4.53 -13.90
CA LEU A 55 -2.69 -5.47 -14.62
C LEU A 55 -4.10 -4.90 -14.86
N ILE A 56 -4.62 -4.13 -13.91
CA ILE A 56 -5.97 -3.55 -13.98
C ILE A 56 -5.99 -2.05 -14.32
N ASN A 57 -4.82 -1.49 -14.64
CA ASN A 57 -4.58 -0.10 -15.02
C ASN A 57 -5.14 0.95 -14.04
N VAL A 58 -4.85 0.79 -12.74
CA VAL A 58 -5.28 1.71 -11.67
C VAL A 58 -4.13 2.08 -10.74
N GLU A 59 -4.25 3.18 -9.99
CA GLU A 59 -3.18 3.58 -9.08
C GLU A 59 -3.09 2.61 -7.90
N VAL A 60 -1.88 2.34 -7.42
CA VAL A 60 -1.66 1.39 -6.31
C VAL A 60 -2.40 1.84 -5.05
N SER A 61 -2.46 3.14 -4.78
CA SER A 61 -3.24 3.71 -3.67
C SER A 61 -4.73 3.34 -3.76
N ASN A 62 -5.33 3.40 -4.95
CA ASN A 62 -6.75 3.11 -5.17
C ASN A 62 -7.12 1.67 -4.80
N LEU A 63 -6.18 0.74 -4.85
CA LEU A 63 -6.40 -0.63 -4.36
C LEU A 63 -6.74 -0.68 -2.87
N LEU A 64 -6.28 0.31 -2.09
CA LEU A 64 -6.31 0.32 -0.63
C LEU A 64 -7.30 1.35 -0.05
N VAL A 65 -8.01 2.10 -0.89
CA VAL A 65 -9.05 3.06 -0.45
C VAL A 65 -10.35 2.31 -0.18
N GLN A 66 -10.95 2.56 0.98
CA GLN A 66 -12.23 1.95 1.33
C GLN A 66 -13.37 2.58 0.49
N ASP A 67 -14.31 1.74 0.05
CA ASP A 67 -15.55 2.15 -0.64
C ASP A 67 -15.33 2.99 -1.91
N ILE A 68 -14.23 2.73 -2.61
CA ILE A 68 -13.93 3.30 -3.92
C ILE A 68 -14.54 2.47 -5.05
N GLU A 69 -15.00 3.16 -6.09
CA GLU A 69 -15.29 2.54 -7.38
C GLU A 69 -14.02 2.60 -8.24
N ILE A 70 -13.37 1.46 -8.41
CA ILE A 70 -12.16 1.36 -9.24
C ILE A 70 -12.57 1.49 -10.70
N SER A 71 -12.27 2.65 -11.30
CA SER A 71 -12.40 2.89 -12.74
C SER A 71 -11.02 3.03 -13.38
N ILE A 72 -10.93 2.77 -14.68
CA ILE A 72 -9.69 2.92 -15.44
C ILE A 72 -9.48 4.42 -15.67
N THR A 73 -8.56 5.02 -14.92
CA THR A 73 -8.43 6.49 -14.87
C THR A 73 -7.36 7.04 -15.80
N SER A 74 -6.34 6.27 -16.20
CA SER A 74 -5.30 6.60 -17.21
C SER A 74 -4.25 5.49 -17.29
N PRO A 75 -3.36 5.45 -18.30
CA PRO A 75 -2.21 4.54 -18.32
C PRO A 75 -1.28 4.79 -17.13
N ILE A 76 -0.98 3.75 -16.34
CA ILE A 76 -0.12 3.87 -15.16
C ILE A 76 1.23 3.23 -15.41
N TRP A 77 2.27 4.02 -15.18
CA TRP A 77 3.67 3.60 -15.34
C TRP A 77 4.16 2.84 -14.09
N ARG A 78 4.80 1.70 -14.33
CA ARG A 78 5.17 0.64 -13.36
C ARG A 78 6.18 1.05 -12.26
N ASP A 79 6.68 2.29 -12.21
CA ASP A 79 7.81 2.62 -11.34
C ASP A 79 7.53 3.66 -10.25
N ASN A 80 6.29 4.15 -10.15
CA ASN A 80 5.98 5.25 -9.23
C ASN A 80 5.78 4.80 -7.78
N VAL A 81 5.34 3.56 -7.51
CA VAL A 81 4.94 3.14 -6.16
C VAL A 81 6.06 3.25 -5.12
N LYS A 82 7.29 2.85 -5.47
CA LYS A 82 8.42 2.86 -4.52
C LYS A 82 8.85 4.28 -4.23
N ARG A 83 8.87 5.13 -5.27
CA ARG A 83 9.17 6.55 -5.13
C ARG A 83 8.11 7.23 -4.26
N ASN A 84 6.84 7.05 -4.57
CA ASN A 84 5.72 7.60 -3.79
C ASN A 84 5.83 7.15 -2.32
N PHE A 85 6.08 5.86 -2.09
CA PHE A 85 6.30 5.34 -0.74
C PHE A 85 7.41 6.06 0.02
N ILE A 86 8.59 6.22 -0.58
CA ILE A 86 9.74 6.88 0.06
C ILE A 86 9.42 8.35 0.34
N GLU A 87 8.91 9.06 -0.67
CA GLU A 87 8.58 10.49 -0.57
C GLU A 87 7.50 10.77 0.47
N ASN A 88 6.43 9.97 0.48
CA ASN A 88 5.33 10.14 1.41
C ASN A 88 5.74 9.73 2.83
N LEU A 89 6.50 8.64 3.00
CA LEU A 89 7.02 8.25 4.31
C LEU A 89 7.92 9.33 4.91
N GLY A 90 8.84 9.90 4.12
CA GLY A 90 9.71 10.99 4.55
C GLY A 90 8.92 12.26 4.88
N ARG A 91 7.98 12.65 4.01
CA ARG A 91 7.12 13.82 4.20
C ARG A 91 6.29 13.71 5.49
N TYR A 92 5.50 12.66 5.63
CA TYR A 92 4.66 12.48 6.82
C TYR A 92 5.50 12.33 8.09
N SER A 93 6.69 11.70 8.01
CA SER A 93 7.61 11.66 9.15
C SER A 93 8.02 13.06 9.62
N GLN A 94 8.29 13.97 8.69
CA GLN A 94 8.63 15.37 9.01
C GLN A 94 7.42 16.14 9.54
N GLU A 95 6.27 16.06 8.87
CA GLU A 95 5.04 16.75 9.26
C GLU A 95 4.54 16.35 10.66
N LYS A 96 4.75 15.09 11.04
CA LYS A 96 4.32 14.53 12.32
C LYS A 96 5.41 14.57 13.40
N GLY A 97 6.61 15.05 13.07
CA GLY A 97 7.74 15.11 14.02
C GLY A 97 8.18 13.74 14.53
N ILE A 98 8.15 12.71 13.68
CA ILE A 98 8.53 11.35 14.07
C ILE A 98 10.06 11.24 14.15
N GLU A 99 10.57 11.25 15.37
CA GLU A 99 11.97 11.11 15.71
C GLU A 99 12.24 9.86 16.56
N LYS A 100 13.51 9.60 16.89
CA LYS A 100 13.88 8.44 17.71
C LYS A 100 13.15 8.41 19.06
N SER A 101 12.99 9.57 19.71
CA SER A 101 12.26 9.70 20.98
C SER A 101 10.83 9.18 20.89
N TRP A 102 10.15 9.42 19.77
CA TRP A 102 8.80 8.90 19.54
C TRP A 102 8.77 7.36 19.65
N PHE A 103 9.77 6.66 19.10
CA PHE A 103 9.86 5.19 19.19
C PHE A 103 10.24 4.70 20.59
N ASP A 104 11.06 5.47 21.31
CA ASP A 104 11.43 5.16 22.69
C ASP A 104 10.19 5.26 23.61
N GLU A 105 9.27 6.19 23.33
CA GLU A 105 8.02 6.41 24.08
C GLU A 105 6.84 5.56 23.60
N ASN A 106 6.84 5.13 22.33
CA ASN A 106 5.73 4.42 21.69
C ASN A 106 6.20 3.06 21.13
N PRO A 107 6.30 2.02 21.96
CA PRO A 107 6.62 0.67 21.50
C PRO A 107 5.66 0.21 20.40
N CYS A 108 6.19 -0.14 19.23
CA CYS A 108 5.42 -0.58 18.07
C CYS A 108 6.13 -1.72 17.32
N GLY A 109 5.47 -2.27 16.29
CA GLY A 109 5.99 -3.41 15.51
C GLY A 109 7.16 -3.09 14.58
N ILE A 110 7.68 -1.86 14.64
CA ILE A 110 8.77 -1.36 13.79
C ILE A 110 9.80 -0.66 14.68
N SER A 111 11.07 -1.04 14.56
CA SER A 111 12.15 -0.28 15.22
C SER A 111 12.44 1.01 14.46
N TYR A 112 12.91 2.04 15.17
CA TYR A 112 13.37 3.30 14.56
C TYR A 112 14.38 3.06 13.42
N TRP A 113 15.29 2.08 13.59
CA TRP A 113 16.25 1.71 12.54
C TRP A 113 15.59 1.15 11.29
N ALA A 114 14.59 0.28 11.43
CA ALA A 114 13.84 -0.23 10.28
C ALA A 114 13.06 0.90 9.59
N PHE A 115 12.45 1.80 10.36
CA PHE A 115 11.77 3.00 9.86
C PHE A 115 12.72 3.88 9.01
N ARG A 116 13.90 4.21 9.54
CA ARG A 116 14.96 4.93 8.80
C ARG A 116 15.46 4.17 7.58
N TYR A 117 15.61 2.86 7.67
CA TYR A 117 16.06 2.00 6.57
C TYR A 117 15.08 2.04 5.39
N TYR A 118 13.77 2.04 5.66
CA TYR A 118 12.73 2.17 4.64
C TYR A 118 12.70 3.57 4.02
N MET A 119 12.85 4.63 4.82
CA MET A 119 12.95 6.01 4.32
C MET A 119 14.16 6.21 3.40
N ASN A 120 15.26 5.50 3.64
CA ASN A 120 16.45 5.55 2.80
C ASN A 120 16.34 4.67 1.53
N GLY A 121 15.13 4.20 1.19
CA GLY A 121 14.83 3.51 -0.06
C GLY A 121 14.99 1.99 -0.02
N ASN A 122 15.37 1.40 1.11
CA ASN A 122 15.51 -0.06 1.18
C ASN A 122 14.19 -0.75 1.54
N ASN A 123 13.29 -0.80 0.57
CA ASN A 123 11.89 -1.20 0.76
C ASN A 123 11.54 -2.59 0.16
N ARG A 124 12.54 -3.42 -0.18
CA ARG A 124 12.33 -4.76 -0.79
C ARG A 124 11.52 -5.72 0.10
N THR A 125 11.53 -5.49 1.40
CA THR A 125 10.84 -6.31 2.41
C THR A 125 9.54 -5.69 2.90
N VAL A 126 9.18 -4.49 2.41
CA VAL A 126 7.96 -3.80 2.82
C VAL A 126 6.75 -4.49 2.18
N ASN A 127 5.88 -5.00 3.06
CA ASN A 127 4.60 -5.59 2.72
C ASN A 127 3.45 -4.78 3.34
N LEU A 128 2.21 -5.10 2.98
CA LEU A 128 1.04 -4.34 3.41
C LEU A 128 0.89 -4.28 4.93
N ASN A 129 1.23 -5.35 5.66
CA ASN A 129 1.23 -5.30 7.13
C ASN A 129 2.25 -4.28 7.66
N LYS A 130 3.44 -4.20 7.03
CA LYS A 130 4.43 -3.19 7.39
C LYS A 130 3.96 -1.77 7.01
N LEU A 131 3.25 -1.61 5.89
CA LEU A 131 2.62 -0.33 5.53
C LEU A 131 1.57 0.09 6.56
N ASP A 132 0.75 -0.84 7.06
CA ASP A 132 -0.25 -0.56 8.10
C ASP A 132 0.41 -0.08 9.40
N GLU A 133 1.50 -0.73 9.82
CA GLU A 133 2.27 -0.29 10.98
C GLU A 133 2.91 1.10 10.77
N LEU A 134 3.47 1.37 9.59
CA LEU A 134 4.01 2.70 9.25
C LEU A 134 2.92 3.77 9.24
N ALA A 135 1.76 3.48 8.67
CA ALA A 135 0.62 4.39 8.63
C ALA A 135 0.11 4.70 10.03
N LYS A 136 0.09 3.69 10.92
CA LYS A 136 -0.24 3.86 12.34
C LYS A 136 0.74 4.79 13.06
N ILE A 137 2.05 4.63 12.84
CA ILE A 137 3.09 5.51 13.42
C ILE A 137 2.85 6.97 13.00
N LEU A 138 2.50 7.18 11.72
CA LEU A 138 2.29 8.50 11.14
C LEU A 138 0.89 9.08 11.41
N GLY A 139 -0.04 8.29 11.97
CA GLY A 139 -1.43 8.69 12.16
C GLY A 139 -2.15 9.01 10.85
N ILE A 140 -1.91 8.21 9.81
CA ILE A 140 -2.51 8.34 8.46
C ILE A 140 -3.17 7.03 8.02
N GLN A 141 -3.91 7.07 6.91
CA GLN A 141 -4.44 5.88 6.24
C GLN A 141 -3.37 5.25 5.33
N THR A 142 -3.38 3.91 5.23
CA THR A 142 -2.33 3.16 4.53
C THR A 142 -2.16 3.55 3.05
N TYR A 143 -3.24 3.85 2.34
CA TYR A 143 -3.16 4.26 0.93
C TYR A 143 -2.37 5.55 0.73
N GLN A 144 -2.34 6.45 1.74
CA GLN A 144 -1.65 7.74 1.66
C GLN A 144 -0.13 7.58 1.56
N LEU A 145 0.40 6.43 1.98
CA LEU A 145 1.81 6.10 1.73
C LEU A 145 2.09 5.87 0.24
N LEU A 146 1.11 5.46 -0.56
CA LEU A 146 1.31 5.04 -1.95
C LEU A 146 0.75 6.03 -2.98
N GLU A 147 -0.02 7.02 -2.53
CA GLU A 147 -0.67 8.02 -3.39
C GLU A 147 0.35 8.80 -4.22
N SER A 148 0.02 9.02 -5.49
CA SER A 148 0.76 9.94 -6.35
C SER A 148 0.46 11.36 -5.89
N ARG A 149 1.45 12.26 -5.98
CA ARG A 149 1.16 13.68 -5.86
C ARG A 149 0.44 14.11 -7.13
N LYS A 150 -0.75 14.69 -6.98
CA LYS A 150 -1.24 15.60 -8.00
C LYS A 150 -0.25 16.76 -7.99
N ILE A 151 0.48 16.93 -9.08
CA ILE A 151 1.16 18.20 -9.31
C ILE A 151 -0.01 19.17 -9.40
N ASP A 152 -0.19 20.02 -8.39
CA ASP A 152 -1.03 21.19 -8.56
C ASP A 152 -0.47 21.87 -9.80
N GLU A 153 -1.24 21.86 -10.89
CA GLU A 153 -0.95 22.68 -12.06
C GLU A 153 -0.80 24.08 -11.48
N LYS A 154 0.45 24.55 -11.38
CA LYS A 154 0.71 25.92 -11.04
C LYS A 154 -0.06 26.71 -12.08
N GLU A 155 -1.13 27.37 -11.65
CA GLU A 155 -1.81 28.38 -12.43
C GLU A 155 -0.70 29.31 -12.96
N ASN A 156 -0.49 29.25 -14.28
CA ASN A 156 0.39 30.17 -15.00
C ASN A 156 -0.20 31.57 -14.98
#